data_AF-A0A2D6K353-F1
#
_entry.id   AF-A0A2D6K353-F1
#
_cell.length_a   1.000
_cell.length_b   1.000
_cell.length_c   1.000
_cell.angle_alpha   90.00
_cell.angle_beta   90.00
_cell.angle_gamma   90.00
#
_symmetry.space_group_name_H-M   'P 1'
#
loop_
_entity.id
_entity.type
_entity.pdbx_description
1 polymer ?
#
loop_
_entity_poly.entity_id
_entity_poly.type
_entity_poly.pdbx_seq_one_letter_code
_entity_poly.pdbx_strand_id
1 'polypeptide(L)'
;MFALTNKPDMAARLYTGLIEMASEPERGLDAMRMIQHMAGVLVETYLVFDKPDEAMTASLQKLSAMMQAKPLAGSIPFSSMPPAHILDFETERGRTAARAFFEEWLDCAFEFHNMMLIIIQTVLLSWEEEGFKKEESLRLLIECTQKAMGFEFAAQELCDVVIERKVAMEGWSMGDCVASLSAVSGRRL
;
A
#
# COMPACT_ATOMS: atom_id res chain seq x y z
N MET A 1 20.73 -17.05 21.19
CA MET A 1 21.35 -15.74 20.88
C MET A 1 20.36 -15.03 19.98
N PHE A 2 19.46 -14.22 20.56
CA PHE A 2 18.46 -13.48 19.80
C PHE A 2 19.19 -12.35 19.10
N ALA A 3 19.34 -12.45 17.78
CA ALA A 3 19.88 -11.35 16.99
C ALA A 3 18.91 -10.19 17.10
N LEU A 4 19.33 -9.10 17.75
CA LEU A 4 18.78 -7.78 17.54
C LEU A 4 18.88 -7.51 16.05
N THR A 5 17.79 -7.69 15.30
CA THR A 5 17.73 -7.29 13.90
C THR A 5 18.03 -5.79 13.86
N ASN A 6 19.13 -5.42 13.21
CA ASN A 6 19.53 -4.03 13.08
C ASN A 6 18.45 -3.31 12.27
N LYS A 7 17.55 -2.57 12.93
CA LYS A 7 16.41 -1.86 12.31
C LYS A 7 16.81 -1.07 11.05
N PRO A 8 17.93 -0.33 11.06
CA PRO A 8 18.52 0.25 9.84
C PRO A 8 18.70 -0.72 8.67
N ASP A 9 19.21 -1.93 8.91
CA ASP A 9 19.45 -2.92 7.85
C ASP A 9 18.12 -3.44 7.29
N MET A 10 17.11 -3.64 8.13
CA MET A 10 15.77 -4.00 7.67
C MET A 10 15.13 -2.89 6.84
N ALA A 11 15.22 -1.63 7.30
CA ALA A 11 14.76 -0.47 6.56
C ALA A 11 15.45 -0.35 5.19
N ALA A 12 16.76 -0.55 5.15
CA ALA A 12 17.55 -0.52 3.92
C ALA A 12 17.16 -1.66 2.96
N ARG A 13 16.94 -2.88 3.47
CA ARG A 13 16.46 -4.02 2.67
C ARG A 13 15.09 -3.75 2.07
N LEU A 14 14.14 -3.24 2.86
CA LEU A 14 12.82 -2.88 2.34
C LEU A 14 12.95 -1.79 1.27
N TYR A 15 13.64 -0.70 1.57
CA TYR A 15 13.83 0.41 0.63
C TYR A 15 14.45 -0.06 -0.70
N THR A 16 15.49 -0.89 -0.63
CA THR A 16 16.15 -1.48 -1.80
C THR A 16 15.20 -2.39 -2.57
N GLY A 17 14.45 -3.24 -1.88
CA GLY A 17 13.46 -4.12 -2.51
C GLY A 17 12.34 -3.35 -3.21
N LEU A 18 11.86 -2.24 -2.62
CA LEU A 18 10.86 -1.38 -3.26
C LEU A 18 11.43 -0.72 -4.54
N ILE A 19 12.67 -0.24 -4.51
CA ILE A 19 13.35 0.32 -5.68
C ILE A 19 13.49 -0.73 -6.78
N GLU A 20 13.98 -1.92 -6.44
CA GLU A 20 14.16 -3.02 -7.40
C GLU A 20 12.84 -3.41 -8.05
N MET A 21 11.76 -3.48 -7.27
CA MET A 21 10.42 -3.80 -7.79
C MET A 21 9.84 -2.73 -8.73
N ALA A 22 10.20 -1.47 -8.51
CA ALA A 22 9.77 -0.33 -9.32
C ALA A 22 10.75 0.02 -10.47
N SER A 23 11.92 -0.62 -10.54
CA SER A 23 12.93 -0.33 -11.56
C SER A 23 12.70 -1.14 -12.83
N GLU A 24 12.89 -0.50 -13.97
CA GLU A 24 12.92 -1.13 -15.29
C GLU A 24 14.33 -1.04 -15.88
N PRO A 25 14.92 -2.16 -16.40
CA PRO A 25 16.32 -2.22 -16.82
C PRO A 25 16.77 -1.12 -17.79
N GLU A 26 15.88 -0.63 -18.65
CA GLU A 26 16.19 0.36 -19.69
C GLU A 26 15.59 1.75 -19.42
N ARG A 27 14.66 1.86 -18.45
CA ARG A 27 13.88 3.10 -18.21
C ARG A 27 14.15 3.71 -16.84
N GLY A 28 14.90 3.04 -15.98
CA GLY A 28 15.19 3.50 -14.63
C GLY A 28 14.02 3.26 -13.69
N LEU A 29 13.91 4.08 -12.64
CA LEU A 29 12.88 3.96 -11.62
C LEU A 29 11.55 4.52 -12.12
N ASP A 30 10.49 3.69 -12.09
CA ASP A 30 9.12 4.16 -12.28
C ASP A 30 8.61 4.77 -10.96
N ALA A 31 8.57 6.10 -10.89
CA ALA A 31 8.15 6.84 -9.71
C ALA A 31 6.68 6.54 -9.32
N MET A 32 5.79 6.30 -10.29
CA MET A 32 4.39 5.98 -10.00
C MET A 32 4.28 4.59 -9.38
N ARG A 33 4.98 3.59 -9.90
CA ARG A 33 5.04 2.26 -9.27
C ARG A 33 5.62 2.32 -7.88
N MET A 34 6.69 3.10 -7.68
CA MET A 34 7.27 3.30 -6.35
C MET A 34 6.24 3.91 -5.38
N ILE A 35 5.46 4.91 -5.82
CA ILE A 35 4.35 5.48 -5.03
C ILE A 35 3.30 4.41 -4.70
N GLN A 36 2.90 3.57 -5.67
CA GLN A 36 1.93 2.50 -5.46
C GLN A 36 2.44 1.44 -4.48
N HIS A 37 3.72 1.07 -4.55
CA HIS A 37 4.33 0.15 -3.60
C HIS A 37 4.38 0.73 -2.19
N MET A 38 4.82 1.98 -2.03
CA MET A 38 4.79 2.68 -0.74
C MET A 38 3.36 2.79 -0.20
N ALA A 39 2.38 3.06 -1.05
CA ALA A 39 0.97 3.07 -0.66
C ALA A 39 0.51 1.70 -0.17
N GLY A 40 0.91 0.61 -0.84
CA GLY A 40 0.66 -0.76 -0.41
C GLY A 40 1.27 -1.07 0.96
N VAL A 41 2.53 -0.70 1.16
CA VAL A 41 3.21 -0.86 2.46
C VAL A 41 2.45 -0.14 3.58
N LEU A 42 1.99 1.09 3.32
CA LEU A 42 1.19 1.85 4.27
C LEU A 42 -0.15 1.16 4.57
N VAL A 43 -0.89 0.73 3.54
CA VAL A 43 -2.17 0.03 3.72
C VAL A 43 -2.00 -1.21 4.58
N GLU A 44 -1.01 -2.06 4.27
CA GLU A 44 -0.75 -3.26 5.08
C GLU A 44 -0.44 -2.92 6.53
N THR A 45 0.38 -1.88 6.73
CA THR A 45 0.74 -1.41 8.07
C THR A 45 -0.47 -0.89 8.84
N TYR A 46 -1.41 -0.22 8.17
CA TYR A 46 -2.61 0.31 8.80
C TYR A 46 -3.60 -0.78 9.21
N LEU A 47 -3.69 -1.85 8.43
CA LEU A 47 -4.55 -3.01 8.73
C LEU A 47 -4.16 -3.77 9.99
N VAL A 48 -2.95 -3.54 10.52
CA VAL A 48 -2.51 -4.09 11.82
C VAL A 48 -3.21 -3.43 13.01
N PHE A 49 -3.74 -2.22 12.84
CA PHE A 49 -4.42 -1.48 13.91
C PHE A 49 -5.92 -1.77 13.94
N ASP A 50 -6.53 -1.67 15.13
CA ASP A 50 -7.97 -1.91 15.33
C ASP A 50 -8.88 -1.02 14.46
N LYS A 51 -8.40 0.19 14.14
CA LYS A 51 -9.10 1.17 13.29
C LYS A 51 -8.20 1.63 12.15
N PRO A 52 -8.14 0.87 11.03
CA PRO A 52 -7.22 1.14 9.93
C PRO A 52 -7.46 2.49 9.24
N ASP A 53 -8.70 2.96 9.20
CA ASP A 53 -9.12 4.24 8.60
C ASP A 53 -8.66 5.45 9.42
N GLU A 54 -8.82 5.39 10.75
CA GLU A 54 -8.31 6.39 11.68
C GLU A 54 -6.77 6.41 11.66
N ALA A 55 -6.14 5.22 11.66
CA ALA A 55 -4.68 5.08 11.55
C ALA A 55 -4.17 5.71 10.24
N MET A 56 -4.76 5.37 9.09
CA MET A 56 -4.42 5.97 7.80
C MET A 56 -4.50 7.50 7.84
N THR A 57 -5.61 8.05 8.35
CA THR A 57 -5.83 9.49 8.39
C THR A 57 -4.77 10.20 9.24
N ALA A 58 -4.51 9.68 10.46
CA ALA A 58 -3.50 10.22 11.35
C ALA A 58 -2.09 10.14 10.74
N SER A 59 -1.77 9.03 10.08
CA SER A 59 -0.46 8.78 9.48
C SER A 59 -0.19 9.67 8.27
N LEU A 60 -1.17 9.89 7.40
CA LEU A 60 -1.04 10.80 6.27
C LEU A 60 -0.93 12.26 6.71
N GLN A 61 -1.63 12.65 7.80
CA GLN A 61 -1.46 13.96 8.43
C GLN A 61 -0.06 14.11 9.03
N LYS A 62 0.42 13.08 9.73
CA LYS A 62 1.77 13.04 10.29
C LYS A 62 2.83 13.15 9.19
N LEU A 63 2.70 12.41 8.09
CA LEU A 63 3.61 12.49 6.95
C LEU A 63 3.62 13.88 6.32
N SER A 64 2.45 14.49 6.13
CA SER A 64 2.33 15.87 5.64
C SER A 64 3.08 16.86 6.55
N ALA A 65 2.94 16.70 7.87
CA ALA A 65 3.66 17.52 8.85
C ALA A 65 5.18 17.27 8.81
N MET A 66 5.61 16.02 8.69
CA MET A 66 7.03 15.64 8.56
C MET A 66 7.66 16.26 7.31
N MET A 67 6.93 16.28 6.19
CA MET A 67 7.37 16.90 4.94
C MET A 67 7.24 18.43 4.91
N GLN A 68 6.62 19.02 5.94
CA GLN A 68 6.28 20.45 6.01
C GLN A 68 5.53 20.93 4.75
N ALA A 69 4.69 20.07 4.19
CA ALA A 69 3.99 20.30 2.94
C ALA A 69 2.52 19.91 3.07
N LYS A 70 1.67 20.57 2.29
CA LYS A 70 0.28 20.17 2.10
C LYS A 70 0.16 19.49 0.74
N PRO A 71 -0.61 18.40 0.60
CA PRO A 71 -0.84 17.81 -0.70
C PRO A 71 -1.49 18.82 -1.64
N LEU A 72 -1.12 18.77 -2.92
CA LEU A 72 -1.69 19.64 -3.94
C LEU A 72 -3.23 19.59 -3.90
N ALA A 73 -3.84 20.77 -3.93
CA ALA A 73 -5.30 20.93 -3.88
C ALA A 73 -5.94 20.77 -5.26
N GLY A 74 -7.23 20.45 -5.27
CA GLY A 74 -8.02 20.30 -6.50
C GLY A 74 -8.20 18.85 -6.92
N SER A 75 -8.87 18.65 -8.06
CA SER A 75 -9.09 17.33 -8.64
C SER A 75 -7.84 16.80 -9.33
N ILE A 76 -7.49 15.54 -9.09
CA ILE A 76 -6.46 14.87 -9.88
C ILE A 76 -7.01 14.56 -11.28
N PRO A 77 -6.30 14.93 -12.35
CA PRO A 77 -6.69 14.53 -13.71
C PRO A 77 -6.77 13.02 -13.83
N PHE A 78 -7.77 12.51 -14.57
CA PHE A 78 -7.96 11.07 -14.74
C PHE A 78 -6.71 10.36 -15.31
N SER A 79 -5.96 11.04 -16.18
CA SER A 79 -4.72 10.53 -16.79
C SER A 79 -3.52 10.48 -15.83
N SER A 80 -3.61 11.11 -14.66
CA SER A 80 -2.53 11.15 -13.67
C SER A 80 -2.55 9.96 -12.71
N MET A 81 -3.62 9.15 -12.74
CA MET A 81 -3.73 7.94 -11.94
C MET A 81 -3.71 6.70 -12.84
N PRO A 82 -3.05 5.62 -12.41
CA PRO A 82 -3.10 4.37 -13.14
C PRO A 82 -4.54 3.80 -13.14
N PRO A 83 -4.88 2.94 -14.12
CA PRO A 83 -6.12 2.18 -14.10
C PRO A 83 -6.27 1.38 -12.79
N ALA A 84 -7.50 1.21 -12.31
CA ALA A 84 -7.77 0.58 -11.01
C ALA A 84 -7.11 -0.81 -10.84
N HIS A 85 -7.11 -1.64 -11.89
CA HIS A 85 -6.49 -2.97 -11.85
C HIS A 85 -4.96 -2.92 -11.74
N ILE A 86 -4.31 -1.90 -12.32
CA ILE A 86 -2.87 -1.68 -12.17
C ILE A 86 -2.57 -1.12 -10.77
N LEU A 87 -3.42 -0.21 -10.28
CA LEU A 87 -3.31 0.31 -8.92
C LEU A 87 -3.33 -0.82 -7.91
N ASP A 88 -4.37 -1.64 -7.97
CA ASP A 88 -4.58 -2.81 -7.11
C ASP A 88 -3.38 -3.76 -7.16
N PHE A 89 -2.96 -4.16 -8.37
CA PHE A 89 -1.82 -5.05 -8.59
C PHE A 89 -0.51 -4.54 -7.97
N GLU A 90 -0.12 -3.29 -8.25
CA GLU A 90 1.15 -2.76 -7.73
C GLU A 90 1.07 -2.46 -6.23
N THR A 91 -0.09 -2.07 -5.71
CA THR A 91 -0.28 -1.91 -4.26
C THR A 91 -0.18 -3.24 -3.52
N GLU A 92 -0.70 -4.33 -4.09
CA GLU A 92 -0.61 -5.67 -3.52
C GLU A 92 0.83 -6.19 -3.45
N ARG A 93 1.68 -5.84 -4.43
CA ARG A 93 3.13 -6.11 -4.36
C ARG A 93 3.79 -5.38 -3.18
N GLY A 94 3.40 -4.12 -2.95
CA GLY A 94 3.86 -3.35 -1.79
C GLY A 94 3.40 -3.95 -0.46
N ARG A 95 2.14 -4.38 -0.38
CA ARG A 95 1.59 -5.07 0.80
C ARG A 95 2.30 -6.39 1.09
N THR A 96 2.56 -7.17 0.04
CA THR A 96 3.30 -8.44 0.15
C THR A 96 4.71 -8.20 0.68
N ALA A 97 5.39 -7.16 0.21
CA ALA A 97 6.68 -6.77 0.76
C ALA A 97 6.54 -6.41 2.25
N ALA A 98 5.59 -5.55 2.63
CA ALA A 98 5.36 -5.18 4.02
C ALA A 98 5.13 -6.40 4.93
N ARG A 99 4.32 -7.38 4.51
CA ARG A 99 4.11 -8.63 5.27
C ARG A 99 5.42 -9.38 5.52
N ALA A 100 6.22 -9.58 4.47
CA ALA A 100 7.49 -10.29 4.58
C ALA A 100 8.44 -9.60 5.59
N PHE A 101 8.46 -8.27 5.62
CA PHE A 101 9.29 -7.51 6.57
C PHE A 101 8.68 -7.42 7.97
N PHE A 102 7.35 -7.40 8.07
CA PHE A 102 6.64 -7.36 9.35
C PHE A 102 6.78 -8.67 10.12
N GLU A 103 6.78 -9.82 9.45
CA GLU A 103 7.05 -11.12 10.08
C GLU A 103 8.44 -11.19 10.74
N GLU A 104 9.45 -10.56 10.12
CA GLU A 104 10.81 -10.45 10.67
C GLU A 104 10.93 -9.37 11.76
N TRP A 105 9.90 -8.54 11.96
CA TRP A 105 9.92 -7.42 12.90
C TRP A 105 9.54 -7.89 14.31
N LEU A 106 10.53 -7.90 15.21
CA LEU A 106 10.38 -8.44 16.57
C LEU A 106 9.80 -7.43 17.58
N ASP A 107 9.63 -6.16 17.19
CA ASP A 107 9.09 -5.10 18.05
C ASP A 107 7.60 -4.85 17.80
N CYS A 108 7.08 -3.70 18.25
CA CYS A 108 5.67 -3.36 18.10
C CYS A 108 5.34 -2.73 16.74
N ALA A 109 4.08 -2.88 16.32
CA ALA A 109 3.56 -2.34 15.07
C ALA A 109 3.70 -0.81 14.95
N PHE A 110 3.63 -0.07 16.06
CA PHE A 110 3.82 1.38 16.07
C PHE A 110 5.24 1.79 15.64
N GLU A 111 6.26 1.04 16.04
CA GLU A 111 7.64 1.33 15.63
C GLU A 111 7.87 1.00 14.15
N PHE A 112 7.35 -0.14 13.68
CA PHE A 112 7.39 -0.49 12.26
C PHE A 112 6.73 0.60 11.41
N HIS A 113 5.53 1.02 11.81
CA HIS A 113 4.79 2.10 11.16
C HIS A 113 5.58 3.41 11.11
N ASN A 114 6.18 3.83 12.22
CA ASN A 114 6.99 5.05 12.23
C ASN A 114 8.20 4.94 11.31
N MET A 115 8.84 3.77 11.25
CA MET A 115 9.94 3.51 10.32
C MET A 115 9.48 3.64 8.86
N MET A 116 8.31 3.10 8.52
CA MET A 116 7.75 3.22 7.17
C MET A 116 7.54 4.69 6.76
N LEU A 117 6.99 5.50 7.66
CA LEU A 117 6.81 6.94 7.40
C LEU A 117 8.15 7.66 7.17
N ILE A 118 9.20 7.31 7.90
CA ILE A 118 10.54 7.89 7.73
C ILE A 118 11.14 7.49 6.39
N ILE A 119 11.03 6.21 5.99
CA ILE A 119 11.51 5.74 4.68
C ILE A 119 10.81 6.51 3.57
N ILE A 120 9.47 6.55 3.61
CA ILE A 120 8.65 7.23 2.59
C ILE A 120 9.00 8.71 2.52
N GLN A 121 9.10 9.40 3.66
CA GLN A 121 9.55 10.79 3.70
C GLN A 121 10.90 10.95 3.00
N THR A 122 11.86 10.08 3.29
CA THR A 122 13.21 10.14 2.71
C THR A 122 13.16 9.98 1.19
N VAL A 123 12.37 9.03 0.68
CA VAL A 123 12.17 8.83 -0.77
C VAL A 123 11.60 10.10 -1.40
N LEU A 124 10.51 10.63 -0.85
CA LEU A 124 9.84 11.78 -1.43
C LEU A 124 10.72 13.05 -1.41
N LEU A 125 11.53 13.24 -0.37
CA LEU A 125 12.49 14.33 -0.30
C LEU A 125 13.65 14.14 -1.30
N SER A 126 14.12 12.92 -1.54
CA SER A 126 15.14 12.69 -2.59
C SER A 126 14.61 13.05 -3.98
N TRP A 127 13.34 12.84 -4.27
CA TRP A 127 12.74 13.28 -5.53
C TRP A 127 12.60 14.80 -5.62
N GLU A 128 12.46 15.49 -4.49
CA GLU A 128 12.48 16.95 -4.46
C GLU A 128 13.84 17.50 -4.89
N GLU A 129 14.93 16.85 -4.48
CA GLU A 129 16.30 17.18 -4.94
C GLU A 129 16.48 16.97 -6.46
N GLU A 130 15.72 16.04 -7.04
CA GLU A 130 15.67 15.78 -8.49
C GLU A 130 14.67 16.69 -9.25
N GLY A 131 13.97 17.59 -8.55
CA GLY A 131 13.09 18.60 -9.14
C GLY A 131 11.59 18.27 -9.15
N PHE A 132 11.18 17.15 -8.55
CA PHE A 132 9.75 16.85 -8.36
C PHE A 132 9.17 17.70 -7.23
N LYS A 133 7.93 18.18 -7.36
CA LYS A 133 7.30 18.91 -6.27
C LYS A 133 6.79 17.95 -5.20
N LYS A 134 7.25 18.12 -3.97
CA LYS A 134 6.84 17.28 -2.85
C LYS A 134 5.32 17.29 -2.61
N GLU A 135 4.63 18.40 -2.90
CA GLU A 135 3.18 18.52 -2.78
C GLU A 135 2.44 17.62 -3.78
N GLU A 136 3.00 17.43 -4.98
CA GLU A 136 2.46 16.56 -6.03
C GLU A 136 2.69 15.09 -5.66
N SER A 137 3.92 14.73 -5.26
CA SER A 137 4.23 13.36 -4.85
C SER A 137 3.45 12.92 -3.61
N LEU A 138 3.32 13.80 -2.62
CA LEU A 138 2.49 13.56 -1.43
C LEU A 138 1.02 13.40 -1.80
N ARG A 139 0.50 14.19 -2.74
CA ARG A 139 -0.88 14.07 -3.22
C ARG A 139 -1.12 12.72 -3.89
N LEU A 140 -0.22 12.29 -4.77
CA LEU A 140 -0.32 11.00 -5.46
C LEU A 140 -0.24 9.83 -4.49
N LEU A 141 0.66 9.90 -3.50
CA LEU A 141 0.76 8.89 -2.45
C LEU A 141 -0.54 8.76 -1.65
N ILE A 142 -1.06 9.89 -1.14
CA ILE A 142 -2.32 9.91 -0.38
C ILE A 142 -3.45 9.25 -1.18
N GLU A 143 -3.56 9.56 -2.46
CA GLU A 143 -4.65 9.08 -3.30
C GLU A 143 -4.51 7.61 -3.67
N CYS A 144 -3.28 7.13 -3.90
CA CYS A 144 -3.03 5.70 -4.04
C CYS A 144 -3.38 4.95 -2.76
N THR A 145 -2.94 5.45 -1.61
CA THR A 145 -3.21 4.84 -0.30
C THR A 145 -4.71 4.80 0.00
N GLN A 146 -5.44 5.90 -0.22
CA GLN A 146 -6.88 5.96 0.02
C GLN A 146 -7.67 5.04 -0.92
N LYS A 147 -7.29 4.96 -2.20
CA LYS A 147 -7.92 4.03 -3.15
C LYS A 147 -7.65 2.58 -2.79
N ALA A 148 -6.40 2.23 -2.47
CA ALA A 148 -6.02 0.88 -2.05
C ALA A 148 -6.75 0.47 -0.76
N MET A 149 -6.81 1.34 0.24
CA MET A 149 -7.59 1.09 1.46
C MET A 149 -9.09 0.91 1.16
N GLY A 150 -9.63 1.73 0.25
CA GLY A 150 -11.01 1.58 -0.21
C GLY A 150 -11.28 0.25 -0.91
N PHE A 151 -10.33 -0.26 -1.71
CA PHE A 151 -10.43 -1.59 -2.32
C PHE A 151 -10.41 -2.69 -1.25
N GLU A 152 -9.55 -2.57 -0.23
CA GLU A 152 -9.49 -3.53 0.86
C GLU A 152 -10.77 -3.61 1.68
N PHE A 153 -11.30 -2.46 2.10
CA PHE A 153 -12.59 -2.46 2.82
C PHE A 153 -13.71 -3.02 1.94
N ALA A 154 -13.78 -2.64 0.66
CA ALA A 154 -14.79 -3.19 -0.23
C ALA A 154 -14.64 -4.70 -0.42
N ALA A 155 -13.42 -5.22 -0.48
CA ALA A 155 -13.14 -6.65 -0.60
C ALA A 155 -13.52 -7.41 0.68
N GLN A 156 -13.18 -6.88 1.85
CA GLN A 156 -13.53 -7.47 3.15
C GLN A 156 -15.04 -7.54 3.35
N GLU A 157 -15.74 -6.42 3.17
CA GLU A 157 -17.20 -6.35 3.29
C GLU A 157 -17.90 -7.29 2.30
N LEU A 158 -17.40 -7.37 1.06
CA LEU A 158 -17.94 -8.31 0.08
C LEU A 158 -17.72 -9.77 0.51
N CYS A 159 -16.51 -10.09 0.98
CA CYS A 159 -16.18 -11.43 1.48
C CYS A 159 -17.08 -11.81 2.66
N ASP A 160 -17.30 -10.92 3.62
CA ASP A 160 -18.16 -11.17 4.78
C ASP A 160 -19.60 -11.49 4.36
N VAL A 161 -20.18 -10.66 3.48
CA VAL A 161 -21.53 -10.89 2.95
C VAL A 161 -21.62 -12.22 2.17
N VAL A 162 -20.60 -12.55 1.38
CA VAL A 162 -20.57 -13.81 0.61
C VAL A 162 -20.41 -15.01 1.55
N ILE A 163 -19.54 -14.94 2.56
CA ILE A 163 -19.33 -16.02 3.52
C ILE A 163 -20.62 -16.27 4.31
N GLU A 164 -21.24 -15.22 4.84
CA GLU A 164 -22.49 -15.35 5.60
C GLU A 164 -23.59 -15.96 4.74
N ARG A 165 -23.84 -15.37 3.56
CA ARG A 165 -25.00 -15.78 2.76
C ARG A 165 -24.77 -17.08 1.99
N LYS A 166 -23.62 -17.22 1.34
CA LYS A 166 -23.36 -18.35 0.44
C LYS A 166 -22.80 -19.55 1.17
N VAL A 167 -21.82 -19.35 2.05
CA VAL A 167 -21.20 -20.47 2.77
C VAL A 167 -22.06 -20.89 3.96
N ALA A 168 -22.40 -19.97 4.87
CA ALA A 168 -23.08 -20.32 6.12
C ALA A 168 -24.57 -20.66 5.91
N MET A 169 -25.31 -19.89 5.10
CA MET A 169 -26.75 -20.14 4.90
C MET A 169 -27.06 -21.11 3.75
N GLU A 170 -26.39 -20.96 2.60
CA GLU A 170 -26.67 -21.78 1.40
C GLU A 170 -25.78 -23.02 1.28
N GLY A 171 -24.78 -23.18 2.15
CA GLY A 171 -23.93 -24.37 2.22
C GLY A 171 -22.96 -24.52 1.04
N TRP A 172 -22.54 -23.42 0.41
CA TRP A 172 -21.57 -23.46 -0.69
C TRP A 172 -20.27 -24.10 -0.25
N SER A 173 -19.77 -25.01 -1.08
CA SER A 173 -18.44 -25.57 -0.92
C SER A 173 -17.37 -24.61 -1.44
N MET A 174 -16.10 -24.87 -1.10
CA MET A 174 -14.97 -24.15 -1.69
C MET A 174 -14.99 -24.22 -3.23
N GLY A 175 -15.43 -25.35 -3.80
CA GLY A 175 -15.57 -25.52 -5.25
C GLY A 175 -16.59 -24.57 -5.87
N ASP A 176 -17.73 -24.36 -5.20
CA ASP A 176 -18.78 -23.44 -5.65
C ASP A 176 -18.30 -21.98 -5.62
N CYS A 177 -17.57 -21.60 -4.55
CA CYS A 177 -16.96 -20.28 -4.44
C CYS A 177 -15.95 -20.03 -5.57
N VAL A 178 -15.04 -20.98 -5.83
CA VAL A 178 -14.04 -20.87 -6.91
C VAL A 178 -14.70 -20.83 -8.28
N ALA A 179 -15.71 -21.67 -8.54
CA ALA A 179 -16.46 -21.66 -9.80
C ALA A 179 -17.19 -20.34 -10.03
N SER A 180 -17.82 -19.78 -8.99
CA SER A 180 -18.50 -18.48 -9.05
C SER A 180 -17.54 -17.33 -9.33
N LEU A 181 -16.40 -17.27 -8.61
CA LEU A 181 -15.36 -16.27 -8.86
C LEU A 181 -14.81 -16.39 -10.28
N SER A 182 -14.51 -17.61 -10.73
CA SER A 182 -14.01 -17.88 -12.09
C SER A 182 -15.02 -17.46 -13.16
N ALA A 183 -16.32 -17.72 -12.94
CA ALA A 183 -17.37 -17.30 -13.86
C ALA A 183 -17.50 -15.77 -13.97
N VAL A 184 -17.32 -15.04 -12.86
CA VAL A 184 -17.35 -13.57 -12.86
C VAL A 184 -16.08 -13.00 -13.54
N SER A 185 -14.91 -13.54 -13.21
CA SER A 185 -13.63 -13.11 -13.80
C SER A 185 -13.55 -13.41 -15.30
N GLY A 186 -14.01 -14.59 -15.73
CA GLY A 186 -14.04 -14.97 -17.15
C GLY A 186 -15.09 -14.26 -18.00
N ARG A 187 -16.12 -13.66 -17.38
CA ARG A 187 -17.15 -12.88 -18.09
C ARG A 187 -16.72 -11.43 -18.37
N ARG A 188 -15.64 -10.97 -17.74
CA ARG A 188 -15.08 -9.61 -17.87
C ARG A 188 -13.75 -9.57 -18.64
N LEU A 189 -13.28 -10.69 -19.15
CA LEU A 189 -12.26 -10.80 -20.20
C LEU A 189 -12.93 -10.81 -21.58
#